data_AF-A0A533VVK0-F1
#
_entry.id   AF-A0A533VVK0-F1
#
_cell.length_a   1.000
_cell.length_b   1.000
_cell.length_c   1.000
_cell.angle_alpha   90.00
_cell.angle_beta   90.00
_cell.angle_gamma   90.00
#
_symmetry.space_group_name_H-M   'P 1'
#
loop_
_entity.id
_entity.type
_entity.pdbx_description
1 polymer ?
#
loop_
_entity_poly.entity_id
_entity_poly.type
_entity_poly.pdbx_seq_one_letter_code
_entity_poly.pdbx_strand_id
1 'polypeptide(L)'
;MSGNPKFGPDFQDARSTLYRAEYAAVTLALIGYLIWRSLYLGGLDWLQTIFWAVFPDLAAFIPIGTSSKRREWPGWGANLYNLFHTVLVWGLAFAASWLVLTGIYWPIFGWLGHITADRALGYGLRRASKPTRPEET
;
A
#
# COMPACT_ATOMS: atom_id res chain seq x y z
N MET A 1 -23.73 -5.57 25.09
CA MET A 1 -22.37 -5.19 24.64
C MET A 1 -22.10 -5.86 23.30
N SER A 2 -22.33 -5.17 22.17
CA SER A 2 -22.05 -5.71 20.83
C SER A 2 -20.60 -5.43 20.43
N GLY A 3 -19.68 -6.19 21.02
CA GLY A 3 -18.29 -6.20 20.56
C GLY A 3 -18.22 -6.94 19.24
N ASN A 4 -18.10 -6.21 18.12
CA ASN A 4 -17.67 -6.83 16.86
C ASN A 4 -16.37 -7.60 17.15
N PRO A 5 -16.26 -8.88 16.76
CA PRO A 5 -15.06 -9.66 17.03
C PRO A 5 -13.87 -8.94 16.38
N LYS A 6 -12.92 -8.51 17.22
CA LYS A 6 -11.62 -8.02 16.77
C LYS A 6 -10.89 -9.23 16.16
N PHE A 7 -10.47 -9.11 14.91
CA PHE A 7 -9.69 -10.14 14.27
C PHE A 7 -8.23 -9.99 14.72
N GLY A 8 -7.74 -10.96 15.49
CA GLY A 8 -6.35 -11.01 15.97
C GLY A 8 -6.06 -10.25 17.27
N PRO A 9 -4.85 -10.40 17.83
CA PRO A 9 -4.41 -9.71 19.04
C PRO A 9 -4.40 -8.19 18.90
N ASP A 10 -4.62 -7.46 20.00
CA ASP A 10 -4.64 -6.00 20.01
C ASP A 10 -3.34 -5.34 19.50
N PHE A 11 -2.20 -6.04 19.59
CA PHE A 11 -0.92 -5.53 19.09
C PHE A 11 -0.84 -5.49 17.55
N GLN A 12 -1.72 -6.20 16.83
CA GLN A 12 -1.81 -6.22 15.37
C GLN A 12 -2.78 -5.15 14.81
N ASP A 13 -3.46 -4.39 15.67
CA ASP A 13 -4.30 -3.27 15.23
C ASP A 13 -3.42 -2.15 14.66
N ALA A 14 -3.85 -1.50 13.57
CA ALA A 14 -3.13 -0.37 12.98
C ALA A 14 -2.96 0.83 13.94
N ARG A 15 -3.74 0.88 15.03
CA ARG A 15 -3.61 1.87 16.12
C ARG A 15 -2.54 1.51 17.15
N SER A 16 -2.02 0.28 17.14
CA SER A 16 -0.98 -0.19 18.06
C SER A 16 0.35 0.52 17.80
N THR A 17 0.98 1.04 18.87
CA THR A 17 2.31 1.64 18.78
C THR A 17 3.36 0.61 18.35
N LEU A 18 3.24 -0.64 18.80
CA LEU A 18 4.16 -1.72 18.42
C LEU A 18 4.06 -2.02 16.92
N TYR A 19 2.85 -2.20 16.41
CA TYR A 19 2.59 -2.40 14.98
C TYR A 19 3.22 -1.29 14.13
N ARG A 20 2.98 -0.03 14.52
CA ARG A 20 3.52 1.13 13.82
C ARG A 20 5.04 1.20 13.90
N ALA A 21 5.63 0.85 15.03
CA ALA A 21 7.08 0.81 15.22
C ALA A 21 7.75 -0.28 14.38
N GLU A 22 7.15 -1.46 14.27
CA GLU A 22 7.63 -2.54 13.41
C GLU A 22 7.67 -2.10 11.95
N TYR A 23 6.58 -1.50 11.45
CA TYR A 23 6.54 -0.97 10.08
C TYR A 23 7.47 0.22 9.86
N ALA A 24 7.69 1.06 10.87
CA ALA A 24 8.70 2.12 10.82
C ALA A 24 10.10 1.52 10.67
N ALA A 25 10.43 0.49 11.45
CA ALA A 25 11.72 -0.21 11.36
C ALA A 25 11.91 -0.85 9.98
N VAL A 26 10.89 -1.51 9.43
CA VAL A 26 10.92 -2.07 8.07
C VAL A 26 11.14 -0.97 7.03
N THR A 27 10.43 0.15 7.14
CA THR A 27 10.55 1.29 6.21
C THR A 27 11.97 1.86 6.24
N LEU A 28 12.53 2.10 7.42
CA LEU A 28 13.90 2.62 7.58
C LEU A 28 14.95 1.64 7.06
N ALA A 29 14.79 0.34 7.35
CA ALA A 29 15.67 -0.70 6.83
C ALA A 29 15.64 -0.75 5.31
N LEU A 30 14.45 -0.64 4.70
CA LEU A 30 14.29 -0.62 3.25
C LEU A 30 14.96 0.61 2.62
N ILE A 31 14.72 1.80 3.17
CA ILE A 31 15.36 3.04 2.71
C ILE A 31 16.89 2.93 2.81
N GLY A 32 17.39 2.49 3.97
CA GLY A 32 18.83 2.30 4.19
C GLY A 32 19.43 1.32 3.19
N TYR A 33 18.74 0.20 2.93
CA TYR A 33 19.17 -0.78 1.95
C TYR A 33 19.18 -0.23 0.52
N LEU A 34 18.15 0.51 0.10
CA LEU A 34 18.10 1.10 -1.25
C LEU A 34 19.19 2.15 -1.45
N ILE A 35 19.45 2.99 -0.43
CA ILE A 35 20.56 3.95 -0.45
C ILE A 35 21.90 3.22 -0.55
N TRP A 36 22.16 2.27 0.36
CA TRP A 36 23.39 1.48 0.34
C TRP A 36 23.60 0.80 -1.02
N ARG A 37 22.56 0.13 -1.54
CA ARG A 37 22.61 -0.51 -2.85
C ARG A 37 22.92 0.50 -3.96
N SER A 38 22.28 1.66 -3.96
CA SER A 38 22.54 2.71 -4.95
C SER A 38 23.99 3.18 -4.93
N LEU A 39 24.61 3.27 -3.75
CA LEU A 39 25.98 3.76 -3.58
C LEU A 39 27.03 2.71 -3.96
N TYR A 40 26.81 1.44 -3.59
CA TYR A 40 27.84 0.40 -3.68
C TYR A 40 27.62 -0.61 -4.80
N LEU A 41 26.37 -0.86 -5.21
CA LEU A 41 26.03 -1.85 -6.24
C LEU A 41 25.51 -1.21 -7.54
N GLY A 42 25.09 0.06 -7.50
CA GLY A 42 24.56 0.78 -8.65
C GLY A 42 23.28 0.15 -9.22
N GLY A 43 22.80 0.62 -10.37
CA GLY A 43 21.62 0.03 -11.04
C GLY A 43 20.29 0.23 -10.31
N LEU A 44 20.21 1.23 -9.42
CA LEU A 44 18.94 1.73 -8.89
C LEU A 44 18.54 3.00 -9.65
N ASP A 45 17.42 2.94 -10.36
CA ASP A 45 16.80 4.12 -10.97
C ASP A 45 15.95 4.84 -9.91
N TRP A 46 16.46 5.95 -9.39
CA TRP A 46 15.76 6.74 -8.36
C TRP A 46 14.47 7.35 -8.87
N LEU A 47 14.40 7.78 -10.13
CA LEU A 47 13.18 8.36 -10.69
C LEU A 47 12.07 7.30 -10.75
N GLN A 48 12.40 6.09 -11.23
CA GLN A 48 11.46 4.98 -11.21
C GLN A 48 11.10 4.55 -9.78
N THR A 49 12.06 4.56 -8.86
CA THR A 49 11.80 4.20 -7.45
C THR A 49 10.81 5.17 -6.81
N ILE A 50 10.98 6.48 -7.04
CA ILE A 50 10.05 7.52 -6.59
C ILE A 50 8.69 7.35 -7.28
N PHE A 51 8.67 7.08 -8.59
CA PHE A 51 7.44 6.77 -9.31
C PHE A 51 6.68 5.62 -8.65
N TRP A 52 7.34 4.50 -8.36
CA TRP A 52 6.70 3.36 -7.70
C TRP A 52 6.28 3.64 -6.27
N ALA A 53 6.94 4.56 -5.56
CA ALA A 53 6.49 5.01 -4.25
C ALA A 53 5.18 5.81 -4.33
N VAL A 54 5.02 6.67 -5.35
CA VAL A 54 3.82 7.50 -5.50
C VAL A 54 2.69 6.77 -6.25
N PHE A 55 3.03 5.77 -7.06
CA PHE A 55 2.10 5.02 -7.90
C PHE A 55 0.85 4.47 -7.20
N PRO A 56 0.91 3.87 -5.98
CA PRO A 56 -0.27 3.29 -5.33
C PRO A 56 -1.38 4.32 -5.12
N ASP A 57 -1.00 5.53 -4.74
CA ASP A 57 -1.92 6.65 -4.53
C ASP A 57 -2.47 7.16 -5.86
N LEU A 58 -1.64 7.32 -6.89
CA LEU A 58 -2.12 7.75 -8.20
C LEU A 58 -3.10 6.73 -8.80
N ALA A 59 -2.74 5.45 -8.76
CA ALA A 59 -3.52 4.36 -9.32
C ALA A 59 -4.86 4.17 -8.59
N ALA A 60 -4.92 4.45 -7.28
CA ALA A 60 -6.15 4.40 -6.51
C ALA A 60 -6.95 5.71 -6.60
N PHE A 61 -6.34 6.85 -6.28
CA PHE A 61 -7.06 8.11 -6.08
C PHE A 61 -7.46 8.82 -7.36
N ILE A 62 -6.74 8.65 -8.48
CA ILE A 62 -7.19 9.24 -9.75
C ILE A 62 -8.55 8.65 -10.17
N PRO A 63 -8.74 7.32 -10.29
CA PRO A 63 -10.05 6.75 -10.63
C PRO A 63 -11.13 7.02 -9.58
N ILE A 64 -10.78 6.92 -8.29
CA ILE A 64 -11.73 7.22 -7.20
C ILE A 64 -12.20 8.66 -7.31
N GLY A 65 -11.28 9.61 -7.48
CA GLY A 65 -11.56 11.04 -7.56
C GLY A 65 -12.45 11.39 -8.74
N THR A 66 -12.16 10.84 -9.94
CA THR A 66 -12.96 11.10 -11.15
C THR A 66 -14.37 10.50 -11.06
N SER A 67 -14.56 9.45 -10.26
CA SER A 67 -15.85 8.77 -10.07
C SER A 67 -16.60 9.21 -8.81
N SER A 68 -15.98 10.04 -7.97
CA SER A 68 -16.57 10.49 -6.71
C SER A 68 -17.69 11.51 -6.97
N LYS A 69 -18.80 11.35 -6.26
CA LYS A 69 -19.92 12.30 -6.28
C LYS A 69 -20.08 12.90 -4.89
N ARG A 70 -20.28 14.22 -4.79
CA ARG A 70 -20.54 14.92 -3.51
C ARG A 70 -19.53 14.62 -2.40
N ARG A 71 -18.24 14.45 -2.76
CA ARG A 71 -17.13 14.08 -1.85
C ARG A 71 -17.26 12.67 -1.23
N GLU A 72 -18.11 11.82 -1.77
CA GLU A 72 -18.21 10.41 -1.40
C GLU A 72 -17.46 9.55 -2.41
N TRP A 73 -16.74 8.56 -1.89
CA TRP A 73 -16.10 7.55 -2.73
C TRP A 73 -17.16 6.68 -3.41
N PRO A 74 -16.90 6.22 -4.64
CA PRO A 74 -17.72 5.15 -5.22
C PRO A 74 -17.66 3.91 -4.33
N GLY A 75 -18.69 3.06 -4.38
CA GLY A 75 -18.76 1.83 -3.57
C GLY A 75 -17.56 0.88 -3.75
N TRP A 76 -16.90 0.92 -4.90
CA TRP A 76 -15.69 0.14 -5.20
C TRP A 76 -14.38 0.84 -4.76
N GLY A 77 -14.42 2.11 -4.34
CA GLY A 77 -13.21 2.90 -4.08
C GLY A 77 -12.32 2.32 -2.99
N ALA A 78 -12.91 1.81 -1.92
CA ALA A 78 -12.16 1.13 -0.86
C ALA A 78 -11.45 -0.14 -1.36
N ASN A 79 -12.09 -0.90 -2.26
CA ASN A 79 -11.49 -2.11 -2.84
C ASN A 79 -10.31 -1.73 -3.76
N LEU A 80 -10.46 -0.69 -4.58
CA LEU A 80 -9.37 -0.21 -5.44
C LEU A 80 -8.19 0.31 -4.60
N TYR A 81 -8.45 1.10 -3.56
CA TYR A 81 -7.40 1.53 -2.63
C TYR A 81 -6.67 0.33 -2.02
N ASN A 82 -7.41 -0.64 -1.49
CA ASN A 82 -6.83 -1.84 -0.86
C ASN A 82 -6.02 -2.69 -1.84
N LEU A 83 -6.44 -2.76 -3.11
CA LEU A 83 -5.71 -3.49 -4.16
C LEU A 83 -4.28 -2.96 -4.32
N PHE A 84 -4.11 -1.64 -4.32
CA PHE A 84 -2.78 -1.03 -4.44
C PHE A 84 -2.02 -0.91 -3.11
N HIS A 85 -2.70 -1.03 -1.97
CA HIS A 85 -2.09 -0.87 -0.64
C HIS A 85 -1.90 -2.19 0.11
N THR A 86 -2.02 -3.32 -0.57
CA THR A 86 -1.74 -4.66 -0.01
C THR A 86 -0.38 -5.17 -0.47
N VAL A 87 0.36 -5.77 0.46
CA VAL A 87 1.65 -6.41 0.19
C VAL A 87 1.50 -7.58 -0.79
N LEU A 88 0.33 -8.23 -0.82
CA LEU A 88 0.09 -9.36 -1.73
C LEU A 88 0.21 -8.95 -3.20
N VAL A 89 -0.41 -7.83 -3.58
CA VAL A 89 -0.40 -7.34 -4.96
C VAL A 89 0.99 -6.83 -5.33
N TRP A 90 1.67 -6.14 -4.39
CA TRP A 90 3.09 -5.82 -4.55
C TRP A 90 3.94 -7.07 -4.79
N GLY A 91 3.72 -8.15 -4.01
CA GLY A 91 4.47 -9.40 -4.13
C GLY A 91 4.24 -10.10 -5.48
N LEU A 92 3.01 -10.08 -6.00
CA LEU A 92 2.71 -10.57 -7.34
C LEU A 92 3.39 -9.74 -8.42
N ALA A 93 3.37 -8.40 -8.30
CA ALA A 93 4.04 -7.51 -9.24
C ALA A 93 5.57 -7.68 -9.21
N PHE A 94 6.15 -7.87 -8.01
CA PHE A 94 7.56 -8.19 -7.83
C PHE A 94 7.92 -9.51 -8.51
N ALA A 95 7.18 -10.58 -8.25
CA ALA A 95 7.41 -11.88 -8.86
C ALA A 95 7.28 -11.82 -10.40
N ALA A 96 6.25 -11.15 -10.91
CA ALA A 96 6.06 -10.96 -12.35
C ALA A 96 7.23 -10.17 -12.97
N SER A 97 7.68 -9.09 -12.33
CA SER A 97 8.81 -8.30 -12.80
C SER A 97 10.10 -9.12 -12.86
N TRP A 98 10.33 -9.98 -11.86
CA TRP A 98 11.48 -10.88 -11.84
C TRP A 98 11.45 -11.83 -13.03
N LEU A 99 10.32 -12.50 -13.25
CA LEU A 99 10.17 -13.49 -14.32
C LEU A 99 10.31 -12.86 -15.71
N VAL A 100 9.71 -11.69 -15.93
CA VAL A 100 9.69 -11.03 -17.25
C VAL A 100 11.03 -10.36 -17.58
N LEU A 101 11.65 -9.71 -16.59
CA LEU A 101 12.89 -8.96 -16.80
C LEU A 101 14.14 -9.81 -16.56
N THR A 102 13.97 -11.09 -16.21
CA THR A 102 15.06 -12.04 -15.92
C THR A 102 16.03 -11.53 -14.85
N GLY A 103 15.53 -10.70 -13.92
CA GLY A 103 16.34 -10.06 -12.89
C GLY A 103 15.49 -9.24 -11.93
N ILE A 104 16.07 -8.87 -10.79
CA ILE A 104 15.36 -8.08 -9.77
C ILE A 104 15.17 -6.65 -10.28
N TYR A 105 13.90 -6.25 -10.43
CA TYR A 105 13.53 -4.88 -10.76
C TYR A 105 13.44 -4.02 -9.50
N TRP A 106 14.58 -3.50 -9.07
CA TRP A 106 14.74 -2.75 -7.82
C TRP A 106 13.79 -1.55 -7.61
N PRO A 107 13.40 -0.78 -8.65
CA PRO A 107 12.48 0.34 -8.44
C PRO A 107 11.14 -0.03 -7.80
N ILE A 108 10.66 -1.27 -7.96
CA ILE A 108 9.37 -1.71 -7.37
C ILE A 108 9.37 -1.73 -5.84
N PHE A 109 10.55 -1.68 -5.20
CA PHE A 109 10.63 -1.52 -3.75
C PHE A 109 10.19 -0.13 -3.28
N GLY A 110 10.09 0.86 -4.16
CA GLY A 110 9.41 2.13 -3.86
C GLY A 110 7.96 1.91 -3.43
N TRP A 111 7.24 1.02 -4.13
CA TRP A 111 5.86 0.65 -3.78
C TRP A 111 5.80 -0.06 -2.41
N LEU A 112 6.71 -1.00 -2.14
CA LEU A 112 6.77 -1.62 -0.80
C LEU A 112 7.01 -0.57 0.28
N GLY A 113 7.93 0.36 0.03
CA GLY A 113 8.23 1.47 0.93
C GLY A 113 7.00 2.35 1.22
N HIS A 114 6.18 2.64 0.21
CA HIS A 114 4.90 3.34 0.40
C HIS A 114 3.97 2.58 1.34
N ILE A 115 3.77 1.27 1.11
CA ILE A 115 2.89 0.45 1.95
C ILE A 115 3.40 0.44 3.41
N THR A 116 4.69 0.22 3.63
CA THR A 116 5.24 0.13 4.99
C THR A 116 5.24 1.49 5.68
N ALA A 117 5.49 2.58 4.96
CA ALA A 117 5.41 3.94 5.49
C ALA A 117 3.97 4.28 5.92
N ASP A 118 2.98 3.91 5.11
CA ASP A 118 1.56 4.06 5.46
C ASP A 118 1.23 3.36 6.78
N ARG A 119 1.65 2.10 6.94
CA ARG A 119 1.42 1.33 8.18
C ARG A 119 2.13 1.94 9.38
N ALA A 120 3.35 2.46 9.20
CA ALA A 120 4.09 3.16 10.24
C ALA A 120 3.35 4.43 10.72
N LEU A 121 2.75 5.17 9.79
CA LEU A 121 1.98 6.38 10.07
C LEU A 121 0.57 6.08 10.62
N GLY A 122 0.15 4.81 10.63
CA GLY A 122 -1.15 4.39 11.14
C GLY A 122 -2.26 4.38 10.07
N TYR A 123 -1.92 4.57 8.80
CA TYR A 123 -2.83 4.36 7.70
C TYR A 123 -3.02 2.85 7.47
N GLY A 124 -4.28 2.41 7.43
CA GLY A 124 -4.68 1.01 7.30
C GLY A 124 -5.38 0.72 5.98
N LEU A 125 -5.66 -0.57 5.71
CA LEU A 125 -6.64 -0.93 4.68
C LEU A 125 -8.01 -0.37 5.05
N ARG A 126 -8.77 0.07 4.04
CA ARG A 126 -10.09 0.67 4.23
C ARG A 126 -11.16 -0.40 4.24
N ARG A 127 -12.17 -0.24 5.11
CA ARG A 127 -13.36 -1.09 5.04
C ARG A 127 -14.12 -0.80 3.76
N ALA A 128 -14.54 -1.86 3.06
CA ALA A 128 -15.44 -1.70 1.92
C ALA A 128 -16.71 -0.96 2.36
N SER A 129 -17.09 0.07 1.61
CA SER A 129 -18.40 0.70 1.77
C SER A 129 -19.48 -0.34 1.50
N LYS A 130 -20.54 -0.37 2.32
CA LYS A 130 -21.71 -1.19 1.99
C LYS A 130 -22.26 -0.72 0.65
N PRO A 131 -22.66 -1.63 -0.25
CA PRO A 131 -23.42 -1.24 -1.43
C PRO A 131 -24.66 -0.47 -0.95
N THR A 132 -24.86 0.74 -1.45
CA THR A 132 -26.16 1.39 -1.38
C THR A 132 -27.15 0.45 -2.08
N ARG A 133 -28.14 -0.07 -1.35
CA ARG A 133 -29.25 -0.79 -2.00
C ARG A 133 -29.87 0.19 -3.01
N PRO A 134 -30.25 -0.27 -4.22
CA PRO A 134 -31.15 0.52 -5.03
C PRO A 134 -32.44 0.73 -4.22
N GLU A 135 -32.91 1.98 -4.13
CA GLU A 135 -34.27 2.23 -3.66
C GLU A 135 -35.21 1.49 -4.61
N GLU A 136 -35.95 0.51 -4.09
CA GLU A 136 -37.08 -0.09 -4.78
C GLU A 136 -38.11 1.02 -5.02
N THR A 137 -38.22 1.44 -6.28
CA THR A 137 -39.30 2.30 -6.79
C THR A 137 -40.56 1.49 -7.04
#